data_AF-A0A8X8VU59-F1
#
_entry.id   AF-A0A8X8VU59-F1
#
_cell.length_a   1.000
_cell.length_b   1.000
_cell.length_c   1.000
_cell.angle_alpha   90.00
_cell.angle_beta   90.00
_cell.angle_gamma   90.00
#
_symmetry.space_group_name_H-M   'P 1'
#
loop_
_entity.id
_entity.type
_entity.pdbx_description
1 polymer ?
#
loop_
_entity_poly.entity_id
_entity_poly.type
_entity_poly.pdbx_seq_one_letter_code
_entity_poly.pdbx_strand_id
1 'polypeptide(L)'
;MTMTHEFKFDPHGDALTTSLKAAVAVISILSISLAAYSAIHDPTQPLLLARPDQISSAPTTPHQRLPPRLRHRRVDRHLVERARYSDLWWKPGSTRGYVFLEKDPVGSVGLIGSIIDHRVSSEWRRFRRTKGLESAVRIARVVADLYRVRLPGVRWFVMGDDDTVFFPENLAAVLGRHDHRRMVYVGGNSESVEQDVEHAYDMAFGGGGFAVSYPLAAELAASMDGCLDRYHYFYGSDQRVWACVGNSVSANREPGFHQEEGSERTVTTYRKAGDRVMSNGCNKDFAHAMAIENVTVLAPKMEQQEWDQVST
;
A
#
# COMPACT_ATOMS: atom_id res chain seq x y z
N MET A 1 -22.51 71.77 32.32
CA MET A 1 -21.70 71.86 31.09
C MET A 1 -21.72 70.47 30.47
N THR A 2 -22.64 70.23 29.54
CA THR A 2 -22.86 68.93 28.88
C THR A 2 -22.23 69.03 27.50
N MET A 3 -21.16 68.26 27.25
CA MET A 3 -20.57 68.13 25.92
C MET A 3 -21.30 67.03 25.14
N THR A 4 -21.94 67.40 24.04
CA THR A 4 -22.41 66.48 23.01
C THR A 4 -21.29 66.25 22.00
N HIS A 5 -20.77 65.03 21.92
CA HIS A 5 -19.88 64.61 20.83
C HIS A 5 -20.74 64.17 19.62
N GLU A 6 -20.66 64.91 18.52
CA GLU A 6 -21.15 64.45 17.22
C GLU A 6 -20.19 63.40 16.66
N PHE A 7 -20.70 62.19 16.43
CA PHE A 7 -19.99 61.14 15.70
C PHE A 7 -20.07 61.45 14.21
N LYS A 8 -18.93 61.75 13.59
CA LYS A 8 -18.83 61.99 12.14
C LYS A 8 -18.73 60.64 11.42
N PHE A 9 -19.72 60.34 10.58
CA PHE A 9 -19.79 59.12 9.78
C PHE A 9 -18.68 59.15 8.71
N ASP A 10 -17.85 58.11 8.64
CA ASP A 10 -16.78 57.98 7.65
C ASP A 10 -17.29 57.20 6.41
N PRO A 11 -17.56 57.87 5.28
CA PRO A 11 -18.15 57.24 4.10
C PRO A 11 -17.20 56.28 3.36
N HIS A 12 -15.90 56.26 3.69
CA HIS A 12 -14.92 55.41 3.00
C HIS A 12 -14.89 53.96 3.51
N GLY A 13 -15.25 53.72 4.77
CA GLY A 13 -15.31 52.37 5.36
C GLY A 13 -16.43 51.50 4.78
N ASP A 14 -17.57 52.12 4.47
CA ASP A 14 -18.72 51.45 3.85
C ASP A 14 -18.46 51.08 2.40
N ALA A 15 -17.75 51.92 1.64
CA ALA A 15 -17.40 51.63 0.25
C ALA A 15 -16.44 50.43 0.13
N LEU A 16 -15.44 50.35 1.01
CA LEU A 16 -14.48 49.25 1.02
C LEU A 16 -15.13 47.92 1.41
N THR A 17 -16.00 47.94 2.44
CA THR A 17 -16.71 46.73 2.88
C THR A 17 -17.75 46.27 1.85
N THR A 18 -18.40 47.20 1.14
CA THR A 18 -19.32 46.88 0.04
C THR A 18 -18.56 46.29 -1.15
N SER A 19 -17.39 46.84 -1.50
CA SER A 19 -16.52 46.31 -2.54
C SER A 19 -16.01 44.91 -2.22
N LEU A 20 -15.61 44.65 -0.96
CA LEU A 20 -15.17 43.33 -0.51
C LEU A 20 -16.31 42.30 -0.57
N LYS A 21 -17.52 42.67 -0.12
CA LYS A 21 -18.70 41.81 -0.20
C LYS A 21 -19.06 41.49 -1.66
N ALA A 22 -18.97 42.47 -2.56
CA ALA A 22 -19.19 42.27 -3.99
C ALA A 22 -18.14 41.32 -4.58
N ALA A 23 -16.86 41.47 -4.24
CA ALA A 23 -15.80 40.58 -4.70
C ALA A 23 -16.01 39.14 -4.22
N VAL A 24 -16.34 38.94 -2.94
CA VAL A 24 -16.65 37.62 -2.38
C VAL A 24 -17.88 36.99 -3.06
N ALA A 25 -18.92 37.78 -3.34
CA ALA A 25 -20.09 37.30 -4.06
C ALA A 25 -19.75 36.85 -5.49
N VAL A 26 -18.94 37.63 -6.22
CA VAL A 26 -18.50 37.28 -7.58
C VAL A 26 -17.67 36.00 -7.58
N ILE A 27 -16.71 35.88 -6.66
CA ILE A 27 -15.89 34.67 -6.52
C ILE A 27 -16.76 33.46 -6.21
N SER A 28 -17.73 33.60 -5.28
CA SER A 28 -18.63 32.51 -4.91
C SER A 28 -19.50 32.06 -6.10
N ILE A 29 -20.00 33.01 -6.89
CA ILE A 29 -20.78 32.71 -8.10
C ILE A 29 -19.91 31.99 -9.13
N LEU A 30 -18.69 32.47 -9.39
CA LEU A 30 -17.76 31.83 -10.32
C LEU A 30 -17.39 30.41 -9.89
N SER A 31 -17.14 30.19 -8.60
CA SER A 31 -16.86 28.85 -8.05
C SER A 31 -18.06 27.91 -8.19
N ILE A 32 -19.28 28.38 -7.93
CA ILE A 32 -20.50 27.58 -8.10
C ILE A 32 -20.74 27.27 -9.58
N SER A 33 -20.57 28.25 -10.47
CA SER A 33 -20.70 28.05 -11.92
C SER A 33 -19.67 27.07 -12.46
N LEU A 34 -18.43 27.12 -11.98
CA LEU A 34 -17.38 26.18 -12.37
C LEU A 34 -17.67 24.76 -11.86
N ALA A 35 -18.15 24.62 -10.62
CA ALA A 35 -18.57 23.34 -10.07
C ALA A 35 -19.76 22.74 -10.83
N ALA A 36 -20.76 23.57 -11.18
CA ALA A 36 -21.90 23.14 -11.98
C ALA A 36 -21.48 22.77 -13.41
N TYR A 37 -20.59 23.55 -14.04
CA TYR A 37 -20.04 23.25 -15.35
C TYR A 37 -19.27 21.93 -15.34
N SER A 38 -18.44 21.70 -14.32
CA SER A 38 -17.73 20.43 -14.12
C SER A 38 -18.72 19.28 -13.95
N ALA A 39 -19.77 19.43 -13.14
CA ALA A 39 -20.77 18.37 -12.95
C ALA A 39 -21.57 18.03 -14.22
N ILE A 40 -21.70 18.97 -15.16
CA ILE A 40 -22.42 18.78 -16.43
C ILE A 40 -21.51 18.23 -17.54
N HIS A 41 -20.22 18.61 -17.54
CA HIS A 41 -19.27 18.27 -18.59
C HIS A 41 -18.22 17.21 -18.21
N ASP A 42 -18.22 16.73 -16.97
CA ASP A 42 -17.49 15.52 -16.59
C ASP A 42 -18.17 14.30 -17.27
N PRO A 43 -17.45 13.45 -18.03
CA PRO A 43 -18.04 12.33 -18.79
C PRO A 43 -18.61 11.20 -17.91
N THR A 44 -18.61 11.35 -16.59
CA THR A 44 -19.09 10.34 -15.65
C THR A 44 -20.58 10.53 -15.34
N GLN A 45 -21.43 10.09 -16.28
CA GLN A 45 -22.87 10.02 -16.04
C GLN A 45 -23.20 9.10 -14.83
N PRO A 46 -24.07 9.53 -13.89
CA PRO A 46 -24.73 8.62 -12.96
C PRO A 46 -25.83 7.83 -13.69
N LEU A 47 -25.70 6.51 -13.69
CA LEU A 47 -26.73 5.58 -14.18
C LEU A 47 -27.98 5.63 -13.28
N LEU A 48 -28.85 6.59 -13.50
CA LEU A 48 -30.22 6.63 -12.99
C LEU A 48 -31.19 6.45 -14.17
N LEU A 49 -31.46 5.18 -14.49
CA LEU A 49 -32.56 4.62 -15.30
C LEU A 49 -32.05 3.53 -16.26
N ALA A 50 -31.68 2.38 -15.72
CA ALA A 50 -31.69 1.13 -16.49
C ALA A 50 -33.05 0.44 -16.31
N ARG A 51 -33.79 0.33 -17.40
CA ARG A 51 -35.07 -0.38 -17.55
C ARG A 51 -34.83 -1.90 -17.39
N PRO A 52 -35.76 -2.67 -16.80
CA PRO A 52 -35.53 -4.09 -16.54
C PRO A 52 -35.82 -4.92 -17.80
N ASP A 53 -34.78 -5.51 -18.39
CA ASP A 53 -34.94 -6.51 -19.45
C ASP A 53 -34.75 -7.93 -18.91
N GLN A 54 -35.93 -8.54 -18.78
CA GLN A 54 -36.33 -9.95 -18.88
C GLN A 54 -35.30 -11.07 -18.68
N ILE A 55 -35.61 -11.83 -17.62
CA ILE A 55 -35.33 -13.25 -17.42
C ILE A 55 -35.71 -14.03 -18.68
N SER A 56 -34.75 -14.74 -19.29
CA SER A 56 -35.04 -15.86 -20.18
C SER A 56 -34.21 -17.07 -19.76
N SER A 57 -34.91 -18.00 -19.12
CA SER A 57 -34.46 -19.35 -18.81
C SER A 57 -34.68 -20.26 -20.00
N ALA A 58 -33.64 -20.96 -20.46
CA ALA A 58 -33.79 -22.10 -21.36
C ALA A 58 -32.72 -23.18 -21.06
N PRO A 59 -33.02 -24.47 -21.31
CA PRO A 59 -32.59 -25.58 -20.48
C PRO A 59 -31.27 -26.24 -20.88
N THR A 60 -30.69 -26.91 -19.89
CA THR A 60 -29.45 -27.68 -19.91
C THR A 60 -29.59 -28.98 -20.70
N THR A 61 -28.65 -29.26 -21.59
CA THR A 61 -28.42 -30.61 -22.14
C THR A 61 -26.95 -30.99 -21.96
N PRO A 62 -26.60 -32.22 -21.49
CA PRO A 62 -25.25 -32.55 -21.10
C PRO A 62 -24.42 -33.04 -22.29
N HIS A 63 -23.53 -32.19 -22.80
CA HIS A 63 -22.49 -32.64 -23.74
C HIS A 63 -21.25 -33.16 -22.99
N GLN A 64 -20.93 -34.40 -23.31
CA GLN A 64 -19.80 -35.21 -22.83
C GLN A 64 -18.47 -34.44 -22.88
N ARG A 65 -17.78 -34.36 -21.74
CA ARG A 65 -16.42 -33.80 -21.65
C ARG A 65 -15.42 -34.80 -22.20
N LEU A 66 -14.85 -34.52 -23.37
CA LEU A 66 -13.49 -34.99 -23.67
C LEU A 66 -12.50 -34.21 -22.79
N PRO A 67 -11.44 -34.85 -22.27
CA PRO A 67 -10.47 -34.18 -21.42
C PRO A 67 -9.74 -33.08 -22.21
N PRO A 68 -9.62 -31.84 -21.70
CA PRO A 68 -8.87 -30.81 -22.37
C PRO A 68 -7.39 -31.20 -22.38
N ARG A 69 -6.83 -31.33 -23.57
CA ARG A 69 -5.38 -31.43 -23.81
C ARG A 69 -4.66 -30.36 -22.99
N LEU A 70 -3.57 -30.75 -22.30
CA LEU A 70 -2.72 -29.87 -21.51
C LEU A 70 -2.35 -28.63 -22.32
N ARG A 71 -2.99 -27.50 -22.01
CA ARG A 71 -2.51 -26.19 -22.44
C ARG A 71 -1.35 -25.84 -21.51
N HIS A 72 -0.14 -25.75 -22.05
CA HIS A 72 1.02 -25.19 -21.34
C HIS A 72 0.60 -23.87 -20.67
N ARG A 73 0.51 -23.90 -19.35
CA ARG A 73 0.11 -22.76 -18.53
C ARG A 73 1.31 -21.81 -18.51
N ARG A 74 1.18 -20.66 -19.17
CA ARG A 74 2.18 -19.59 -19.12
C ARG A 74 2.35 -19.20 -17.65
N VAL A 75 3.51 -19.48 -17.09
CA VAL A 75 3.97 -18.91 -15.83
C VAL A 75 4.14 -17.42 -16.06
N ASP A 76 3.67 -16.60 -15.12
CA ASP A 76 3.84 -15.16 -15.22
C ASP A 76 5.34 -14.84 -15.08
N ARG A 77 5.96 -14.37 -16.17
CA ARG A 77 7.39 -14.02 -16.20
C ARG A 77 7.72 -13.00 -15.12
N HIS A 78 6.77 -12.14 -14.79
CA HIS A 78 6.93 -11.08 -13.80
C HIS A 78 7.07 -11.64 -12.38
N LEU A 79 6.33 -12.70 -12.05
CA LEU A 79 6.40 -13.37 -10.75
C LEU A 79 7.80 -13.99 -10.50
N VAL A 80 8.40 -14.58 -11.54
CA VAL A 80 9.74 -15.19 -11.44
C VAL A 80 10.82 -14.13 -11.25
N GLU A 81 10.68 -12.98 -11.91
CA GLU A 81 11.61 -11.86 -11.78
C GLU A 81 11.51 -11.21 -10.41
N ARG A 82 10.28 -10.92 -9.94
CA ARG A 82 10.02 -10.28 -8.64
C ARG A 82 10.34 -11.20 -7.46
N ALA A 83 10.22 -12.51 -7.62
CA ALA A 83 10.66 -13.47 -6.61
C ALA A 83 12.14 -13.29 -6.19
N ARG A 84 13.01 -12.78 -7.08
CA ARG A 84 14.43 -12.55 -6.79
C ARG A 84 14.68 -11.45 -5.77
N TYR A 85 13.75 -10.50 -5.59
CA TYR A 85 13.87 -9.47 -4.55
C TYR A 85 13.87 -10.09 -3.16
N SER A 86 13.09 -11.14 -2.98
CA SER A 86 13.02 -11.87 -1.70
C SER A 86 14.36 -12.56 -1.36
N ASP A 87 15.10 -13.04 -2.35
CA ASP A 87 16.39 -13.73 -2.14
C ASP A 87 17.46 -12.81 -1.51
N LEU A 88 17.30 -11.49 -1.65
CA LEU A 88 18.23 -10.51 -1.08
C LEU A 88 18.18 -10.49 0.45
N TRP A 89 16.99 -10.60 1.04
CA TRP A 89 16.78 -10.37 2.47
C TRP A 89 16.23 -11.57 3.24
N TRP A 90 15.57 -12.50 2.55
CA TRP A 90 15.03 -13.70 3.17
C TRP A 90 16.15 -14.62 3.66
N LYS A 91 16.01 -15.13 4.89
CA LYS A 91 16.98 -16.04 5.52
C LYS A 91 16.23 -17.26 6.07
N PRO A 92 16.25 -18.42 5.38
CA PRO A 92 15.57 -19.61 5.87
C PRO A 92 16.02 -19.98 7.30
N GLY A 93 15.06 -20.35 8.15
CA GLY A 93 15.30 -20.62 9.57
C GLY A 93 15.35 -19.40 10.48
N SER A 94 15.56 -18.19 9.94
CA SER A 94 15.52 -16.93 10.70
C SER A 94 14.26 -16.10 10.39
N THR A 95 13.85 -16.04 9.12
CA THR A 95 12.62 -15.39 8.67
C THR A 95 11.49 -16.41 8.48
N ARG A 96 10.24 -15.96 8.66
CA ARG A 96 9.02 -16.76 8.48
C ARG A 96 7.89 -15.90 7.95
N GLY A 97 7.05 -16.45 7.08
CA GLY A 97 6.10 -15.66 6.30
C GLY A 97 5.65 -16.42 5.05
N TYR A 98 4.78 -15.76 4.27
CA TYR A 98 4.22 -16.34 3.05
C TYR A 98 4.09 -15.28 1.96
N VAL A 99 4.23 -15.70 0.70
CA VAL A 99 3.79 -14.92 -0.46
C VAL A 99 2.32 -15.19 -0.73
N PHE A 100 1.48 -14.15 -0.73
CA PHE A 100 0.04 -14.28 -0.98
C PHE A 100 -0.29 -14.04 -2.46
N LEU A 101 -0.66 -15.12 -3.14
CA LEU A 101 -0.99 -15.14 -4.57
C LEU A 101 -2.51 -15.06 -4.80
N GLU A 102 -2.91 -14.65 -5.99
CA GLU A 102 -4.32 -14.68 -6.41
C GLU A 102 -4.81 -16.11 -6.66
N LYS A 103 -3.96 -16.95 -7.25
CA LYS A 103 -4.28 -18.32 -7.65
C LYS A 103 -3.07 -19.22 -7.42
N ASP A 104 -3.35 -20.50 -7.26
CA ASP A 104 -2.31 -21.51 -7.11
C ASP A 104 -1.40 -21.52 -8.36
N PRO A 105 -0.07 -21.43 -8.19
CA PRO A 105 0.90 -21.44 -9.28
C PRO A 105 1.15 -22.87 -9.81
N VAL A 106 0.12 -23.73 -9.92
CA VAL A 106 0.21 -25.12 -10.43
C VAL A 106 1.09 -25.19 -11.68
N GLY A 107 2.20 -25.93 -11.58
CA GLY A 107 3.20 -26.10 -12.64
C GLY A 107 4.38 -25.11 -12.63
N SER A 108 4.38 -24.15 -11.69
CA SER A 108 5.40 -23.09 -11.54
C SER A 108 6.20 -23.22 -10.25
N VAL A 109 5.83 -24.15 -9.35
CA VAL A 109 6.46 -24.35 -8.03
C VAL A 109 7.96 -24.69 -8.15
N GLY A 110 8.40 -25.31 -9.24
CA GLY A 110 9.83 -25.53 -9.53
C GLY A 110 10.53 -24.41 -10.30
N LEU A 111 9.80 -23.41 -10.81
CA LEU A 111 10.33 -22.28 -11.59
C LEU A 111 10.42 -21.00 -10.74
N ILE A 112 9.52 -20.86 -9.77
CA ILE A 112 9.60 -19.87 -8.70
C ILE A 112 10.58 -20.46 -7.70
N GLY A 113 11.89 -20.30 -7.92
CA GLY A 113 12.95 -20.71 -6.99
C GLY A 113 12.93 -19.97 -5.64
N SER A 114 11.78 -19.42 -5.24
CA SER A 114 11.63 -18.66 -4.01
C SER A 114 11.63 -19.61 -2.83
N ILE A 115 12.53 -19.34 -1.89
CA ILE A 115 12.64 -20.04 -0.60
C ILE A 115 11.41 -19.77 0.30
N ILE A 116 10.55 -18.81 -0.07
CA ILE A 116 9.36 -18.43 0.70
C ILE A 116 8.16 -19.27 0.27
N ASP A 117 7.52 -19.92 1.25
CA ASP A 117 6.24 -20.59 1.04
C ASP A 117 5.18 -19.63 0.49
N HIS A 118 4.28 -20.12 -0.36
CA HIS A 118 3.19 -19.31 -0.90
C HIS A 118 1.82 -19.78 -0.37
N ARG A 119 0.84 -18.88 -0.40
CA ARG A 119 -0.56 -19.15 -0.10
C ARG A 119 -1.46 -18.46 -1.10
N VAL A 120 -2.64 -19.02 -1.35
CA VAL A 120 -3.68 -18.34 -2.11
C VAL A 120 -4.47 -17.43 -1.16
N SER A 121 -4.69 -16.20 -1.58
CA SER A 121 -5.47 -15.20 -0.84
C SER A 121 -6.91 -15.70 -0.64
N SER A 122 -7.52 -15.37 0.51
CA SER A 122 -8.92 -15.73 0.77
C SER A 122 -9.89 -15.09 -0.23
N GLU A 123 -11.11 -15.61 -0.34
CA GLU A 123 -12.11 -15.10 -1.28
C GLU A 123 -12.34 -13.59 -1.09
N TRP A 124 -12.14 -12.84 -2.17
CA TRP A 124 -12.03 -11.39 -2.18
C TRP A 124 -12.84 -10.74 -3.30
N ARG A 125 -13.32 -11.52 -4.29
CA ARG A 125 -14.07 -11.03 -5.45
C ARG A 125 -15.50 -10.62 -5.10
N ARG A 126 -15.99 -11.02 -3.93
CA ARG A 126 -17.33 -10.64 -3.44
C ARG A 126 -17.44 -9.20 -2.95
N PHE A 127 -16.31 -8.53 -2.66
CA PHE A 127 -16.32 -7.18 -2.11
C PHE A 127 -16.56 -6.16 -3.21
N ARG A 128 -17.42 -5.17 -2.93
CA ARG A 128 -17.68 -4.09 -3.88
C ARG A 128 -16.43 -3.25 -4.14
N ARG A 129 -16.32 -2.73 -5.36
CA ARG A 129 -15.35 -1.73 -5.78
C ARG A 129 -16.00 -0.65 -6.62
N THR A 130 -15.59 0.59 -6.39
CA THR A 130 -15.91 1.69 -7.32
C THR A 130 -14.66 2.39 -7.85
N LYS A 131 -13.48 2.18 -7.21
CA LYS A 131 -12.18 2.71 -7.64
C LYS A 131 -11.06 1.69 -7.36
N GLY A 132 -9.91 1.90 -8.00
CA GLY A 132 -8.70 1.10 -7.81
C GLY A 132 -8.70 -0.22 -8.58
N LEU A 133 -7.53 -0.87 -8.61
CA LEU A 133 -7.37 -2.19 -9.21
C LEU A 133 -8.08 -3.26 -8.36
N GLU A 134 -8.52 -4.34 -9.01
CA GLU A 134 -9.11 -5.52 -8.36
C GLU A 134 -8.16 -6.10 -7.29
N SER A 135 -6.85 -6.11 -7.60
CA SER A 135 -5.80 -6.58 -6.70
C SER A 135 -5.76 -5.83 -5.36
N ALA A 136 -6.25 -4.59 -5.28
CA ALA A 136 -6.10 -3.79 -4.07
C ALA A 136 -6.83 -4.36 -2.83
N VAL A 137 -7.98 -5.03 -2.98
CA VAL A 137 -8.69 -5.64 -1.82
C VAL A 137 -8.03 -6.94 -1.49
N ARG A 138 -7.61 -7.70 -2.50
CA ARG A 138 -6.85 -8.91 -2.27
C ARG A 138 -5.62 -8.60 -1.42
N ILE A 139 -4.86 -7.56 -1.78
CA ILE A 139 -3.66 -7.12 -1.07
C ILE A 139 -4.03 -6.57 0.33
N ALA A 140 -5.08 -5.76 0.47
CA ALA A 140 -5.51 -5.24 1.77
C ALA A 140 -5.86 -6.34 2.79
N ARG A 141 -6.24 -7.54 2.31
CA ARG A 141 -6.58 -8.68 3.16
C ARG A 141 -5.38 -9.49 3.64
N VAL A 142 -4.17 -9.26 3.10
CA VAL A 142 -3.00 -10.10 3.35
C VAL A 142 -2.68 -10.24 4.84
N VAL A 143 -2.73 -9.14 5.60
CA VAL A 143 -2.50 -9.18 7.06
C VAL A 143 -3.56 -10.02 7.78
N ALA A 144 -4.83 -9.85 7.40
CA ALA A 144 -5.93 -10.62 7.98
C ALA A 144 -5.82 -12.12 7.63
N ASP A 145 -5.41 -12.44 6.41
CA ASP A 145 -5.20 -13.82 5.96
C ASP A 145 -3.99 -14.45 6.65
N LEU A 146 -2.89 -13.71 6.81
CA LEU A 146 -1.71 -14.16 7.55
C LEU A 146 -2.02 -14.41 9.03
N TYR A 147 -2.84 -13.57 9.66
CA TYR A 147 -3.32 -13.80 11.03
C TYR A 147 -4.10 -15.12 11.15
N ARG A 148 -4.95 -15.43 10.17
CA ARG A 148 -5.75 -16.67 10.13
C ARG A 148 -4.93 -17.93 9.92
N VAL A 149 -3.67 -17.82 9.50
CA VAL A 149 -2.73 -18.97 9.46
C VAL A 149 -2.38 -19.48 10.86
N ARG A 150 -2.52 -18.64 11.91
CA ARG A 150 -2.28 -19.01 13.32
C ARG A 150 -0.85 -19.51 13.59
N LEU A 151 0.15 -18.86 13.01
CA LEU A 151 1.55 -19.16 13.33
C LEU A 151 1.83 -18.94 14.85
N PRO A 152 2.53 -19.87 15.52
CA PRO A 152 2.77 -19.78 16.96
C PRO A 152 3.78 -18.68 17.31
N GLY A 153 3.55 -17.99 18.44
CA GLY A 153 4.49 -17.01 18.99
C GLY A 153 4.73 -15.79 18.09
N VAL A 154 3.75 -15.37 17.30
CA VAL A 154 3.84 -14.14 16.49
C VAL A 154 3.55 -12.92 17.37
N ARG A 155 4.39 -11.89 17.24
CA ARG A 155 4.21 -10.59 17.92
C ARG A 155 3.84 -9.46 16.95
N TRP A 156 4.35 -9.57 15.72
CA TRP A 156 4.22 -8.57 14.68
C TRP A 156 3.91 -9.25 13.35
N PHE A 157 3.07 -8.61 12.56
CA PHE A 157 2.75 -8.97 11.18
C PHE A 157 3.31 -7.87 10.29
N VAL A 158 4.20 -8.22 9.38
CA VAL A 158 4.86 -7.29 8.46
C VAL A 158 4.32 -7.57 7.07
N MET A 159 3.91 -6.52 6.37
CA MET A 159 3.42 -6.56 5.00
C MET A 159 4.31 -5.68 4.14
N GLY A 160 4.56 -6.13 2.92
CA GLY A 160 5.20 -5.37 1.84
C GLY A 160 4.78 -5.96 0.50
N ASP A 161 5.12 -5.24 -0.56
CA ASP A 161 4.88 -5.65 -1.93
C ASP A 161 6.00 -6.59 -2.43
N ASP A 162 5.82 -7.17 -3.61
CA ASP A 162 6.73 -8.16 -4.19
C ASP A 162 8.02 -7.56 -4.78
N ASP A 163 8.20 -6.25 -4.70
CA ASP A 163 9.46 -5.50 -4.90
C ASP A 163 9.95 -4.77 -3.64
N THR A 164 9.38 -5.06 -2.47
CA THR A 164 9.89 -4.55 -1.19
C THR A 164 11.05 -5.41 -0.70
N VAL A 165 12.18 -4.77 -0.38
CA VAL A 165 13.34 -5.39 0.26
C VAL A 165 13.40 -4.99 1.72
N PHE A 166 13.31 -5.96 2.63
CA PHE A 166 13.37 -5.71 4.08
C PHE A 166 14.78 -5.83 4.65
N PHE A 167 15.03 -5.17 5.78
CA PHE A 167 16.22 -5.32 6.62
C PHE A 167 15.77 -5.91 7.97
N PRO A 168 15.67 -7.25 8.10
CA PRO A 168 14.99 -7.90 9.23
C PRO A 168 15.55 -7.53 10.60
N GLU A 169 16.87 -7.34 10.72
CA GLU A 169 17.52 -6.96 11.97
C GLU A 169 17.15 -5.53 12.39
N ASN A 170 17.14 -4.58 11.44
CA ASN A 170 16.72 -3.20 11.69
C ASN A 170 15.23 -3.14 12.04
N LEU A 171 14.41 -3.88 11.29
CA LEU A 171 12.98 -3.99 11.55
C LEU A 171 12.71 -4.56 12.95
N ALA A 172 13.40 -5.63 13.35
CA ALA A 172 13.27 -6.21 14.68
C ALA A 172 13.68 -5.24 15.79
N ALA A 173 14.74 -4.45 15.58
CA ALA A 173 15.20 -3.44 16.52
C ALA A 173 14.16 -2.33 16.72
N VAL A 174 13.56 -1.83 15.64
CA VAL A 174 12.53 -0.78 15.68
C VAL A 174 11.25 -1.29 16.31
N LEU A 175 10.74 -2.44 15.86
CA LEU A 175 9.54 -3.06 16.44
C LEU A 175 9.72 -3.44 17.91
N GLY A 176 10.95 -3.73 18.34
CA GLY A 176 11.30 -4.00 19.73
C GLY A 176 11.08 -2.81 20.68
N ARG A 177 10.97 -1.57 20.16
CA ARG A 177 10.69 -0.37 20.96
C ARG A 177 9.23 -0.20 21.34
N HIS A 178 8.32 -0.91 20.66
CA HIS A 178 6.88 -0.79 20.89
C HIS A 178 6.35 -1.96 21.74
N ASP A 179 5.34 -1.68 22.59
CA ASP A 179 4.65 -2.73 23.34
C ASP A 179 3.72 -3.52 22.39
N HIS A 180 4.22 -4.64 21.88
CA HIS A 180 3.50 -5.56 20.98
C HIS A 180 2.19 -6.15 21.54
N ARG A 181 1.88 -5.92 22.82
CA ARG A 181 0.61 -6.32 23.45
C ARG A 181 -0.49 -5.27 23.32
N ARG A 182 -0.17 -4.09 22.81
CA ARG A 182 -1.13 -3.04 22.45
C ARG A 182 -1.38 -3.06 20.95
N MET A 183 -2.46 -2.42 20.50
CA MET A 183 -2.67 -2.17 19.08
C MET A 183 -1.68 -1.09 18.62
N VAL A 184 -0.72 -1.50 17.81
CA VAL A 184 0.32 -0.65 17.23
C VAL A 184 0.36 -0.88 15.72
N TYR A 185 0.39 0.23 14.99
CA TYR A 185 0.59 0.31 13.55
C TYR A 185 1.87 1.11 13.31
N VAL A 186 2.83 0.55 12.57
CA VAL A 186 4.17 1.14 12.35
C VAL A 186 4.47 1.12 10.85
N GLY A 187 4.98 2.21 10.32
CA GLY A 187 5.43 2.27 8.93
C GLY A 187 5.85 3.67 8.49
N GLY A 188 6.01 3.86 7.19
CA GLY A 188 6.44 5.13 6.59
C GLY A 188 5.34 5.86 5.84
N ASN A 189 5.46 7.17 5.82
CA ASN A 189 4.74 8.04 4.90
C ASN A 189 5.24 7.87 3.46
N SER A 190 4.52 8.46 2.51
CA SER A 190 4.98 8.50 1.12
C SER A 190 6.03 9.58 0.94
N GLU A 191 6.93 9.37 0.00
CA GLU A 191 7.84 10.40 -0.48
C GLU A 191 7.10 11.47 -1.33
N SER A 192 5.83 11.22 -1.72
CA SER A 192 4.93 12.23 -2.31
C SER A 192 4.19 13.02 -1.23
N VAL A 193 4.35 14.34 -1.28
CA VAL A 193 3.64 15.27 -0.38
C VAL A 193 2.13 15.23 -0.64
N GLU A 194 1.71 15.08 -1.89
CA GLU A 194 0.30 15.03 -2.26
C GLU A 194 -0.40 13.81 -1.66
N GLN A 195 0.25 12.65 -1.76
CA GLN A 195 -0.23 11.40 -1.15
C GLN A 195 -0.32 11.53 0.38
N ASP A 196 0.68 12.13 1.00
CA ASP A 196 0.70 12.35 2.44
C ASP A 196 -0.43 13.29 2.92
N VAL A 197 -0.68 14.38 2.19
CA VAL A 197 -1.76 15.34 2.51
C VAL A 197 -3.13 14.67 2.40
N GLU A 198 -3.37 13.86 1.37
CA GLU A 198 -4.63 13.13 1.20
C GLU A 198 -4.92 12.18 2.37
N HIS A 199 -3.88 11.62 2.99
CA HIS A 199 -3.97 10.64 4.07
C HIS A 199 -3.64 11.21 5.45
N ALA A 200 -3.67 12.55 5.59
CA ALA A 200 -3.41 13.28 6.82
C ALA A 200 -2.09 12.88 7.53
N TYR A 201 -1.11 12.40 6.76
CA TYR A 201 0.16 11.87 7.24
C TYR A 201 0.06 10.68 8.21
N ASP A 202 -1.11 10.05 8.38
CA ASP A 202 -1.36 9.01 9.40
C ASP A 202 -1.46 7.60 8.80
N MET A 203 -1.08 7.45 7.52
CA MET A 203 -1.08 6.17 6.80
C MET A 203 0.34 5.67 6.62
N ALA A 204 0.57 4.38 6.93
CA ALA A 204 1.75 3.69 6.47
C ALA A 204 1.51 3.12 5.08
N PHE A 205 2.33 3.54 4.12
CA PHE A 205 2.17 3.13 2.73
C PHE A 205 2.67 1.71 2.48
N GLY A 206 2.00 1.00 1.57
CA GLY A 206 2.19 -0.44 1.35
C GLY A 206 3.54 -0.79 0.72
N GLY A 207 4.00 -0.02 -0.25
CA GLY A 207 5.17 -0.37 -1.05
C GLY A 207 6.49 -0.28 -0.27
N GLY A 208 6.57 0.66 0.68
CA GLY A 208 7.67 0.76 1.63
C GLY A 208 7.54 -0.26 2.75
N GLY A 209 6.40 -0.95 2.84
CA GLY A 209 6.05 -1.90 3.87
C GLY A 209 5.52 -1.26 5.15
N PHE A 210 4.78 -2.04 5.92
CA PHE A 210 4.32 -1.66 7.25
C PHE A 210 4.24 -2.87 8.18
N ALA A 211 4.16 -2.61 9.48
CA ALA A 211 3.99 -3.63 10.51
C ALA A 211 2.80 -3.32 11.42
N VAL A 212 2.07 -4.37 11.80
CA VAL A 212 1.03 -4.29 12.83
C VAL A 212 1.30 -5.29 13.94
N SER A 213 1.03 -4.86 15.17
CA SER A 213 1.07 -5.72 16.36
C SER A 213 0.04 -6.86 16.29
N TYR A 214 0.24 -7.89 17.10
CA TYR A 214 -0.70 -9.02 17.16
C TYR A 214 -2.16 -8.63 17.48
N PRO A 215 -2.45 -7.79 18.50
CA PRO A 215 -3.83 -7.37 18.79
C PRO A 215 -4.46 -6.61 17.62
N LEU A 216 -3.70 -5.75 16.93
CA LEU A 216 -4.23 -5.02 15.78
C LEU A 216 -4.51 -5.96 14.60
N ALA A 217 -3.63 -6.94 14.35
CA ALA A 217 -3.89 -7.96 13.32
C ALA A 217 -5.15 -8.79 13.62
N ALA A 218 -5.41 -9.08 14.89
CA ALA A 218 -6.62 -9.77 15.33
C ALA A 218 -7.88 -8.94 15.07
N GLU A 219 -7.84 -7.65 15.39
CA GLU A 219 -8.94 -6.71 15.14
C GLU A 219 -9.21 -6.56 13.64
N LEU A 220 -8.16 -6.33 12.85
CA LEU A 220 -8.25 -6.29 11.39
C LEU A 220 -8.86 -7.58 10.85
N ALA A 221 -8.42 -8.75 11.30
CA ALA A 221 -8.98 -10.02 10.83
C ALA A 221 -10.46 -10.21 11.20
N ALA A 222 -10.94 -9.58 12.28
CA ALA A 222 -12.34 -9.64 12.70
C ALA A 222 -13.23 -8.67 11.90
N SER A 223 -12.73 -7.47 11.57
CA SER A 223 -13.51 -6.38 10.98
C SER A 223 -13.30 -6.18 9.47
N MET A 224 -12.25 -6.79 8.88
CA MET A 224 -11.81 -6.54 7.50
C MET A 224 -12.95 -6.63 6.48
N ASP A 225 -13.79 -7.65 6.54
CA ASP A 225 -14.84 -7.86 5.53
C ASP A 225 -15.83 -6.68 5.49
N GLY A 226 -16.39 -6.32 6.64
CA GLY A 226 -17.32 -5.18 6.74
C GLY A 226 -16.62 -3.83 6.49
N CYS A 227 -15.34 -3.73 6.83
CA CYS A 227 -14.53 -2.56 6.52
C CYS A 227 -14.36 -2.37 5.00
N LEU A 228 -14.02 -3.43 4.26
CA LEU A 228 -13.82 -3.34 2.81
C LEU A 228 -15.11 -2.99 2.05
N ASP A 229 -16.26 -3.46 2.53
CA ASP A 229 -17.56 -3.04 2.00
C ASP A 229 -17.84 -1.56 2.29
N ARG A 230 -17.49 -1.07 3.48
CA ARG A 230 -17.64 0.34 3.86
C ARG A 230 -16.76 1.26 3.02
N TYR A 231 -15.50 0.91 2.83
CA TYR A 231 -14.51 1.70 2.09
C TYR A 231 -14.28 1.17 0.66
N HIS A 232 -15.34 0.67 0.02
CA HIS A 232 -15.30 0.13 -1.34
C HIS A 232 -14.81 1.13 -2.41
N TYR A 233 -14.82 2.43 -2.09
CA TYR A 233 -14.41 3.54 -2.96
C TYR A 233 -12.95 3.97 -2.81
N PHE A 234 -12.18 3.37 -1.88
CA PHE A 234 -10.74 3.64 -1.74
C PHE A 234 -9.92 2.96 -2.83
N TYR A 235 -8.91 3.67 -3.34
CA TYR A 235 -8.13 3.25 -4.50
C TYR A 235 -7.06 2.22 -4.09
N GLY A 236 -6.22 2.58 -3.11
CA GLY A 236 -5.07 1.81 -2.66
C GLY A 236 -5.43 0.65 -1.73
N SER A 237 -4.51 -0.30 -1.62
CA SER A 237 -4.66 -1.44 -0.69
C SER A 237 -4.31 -1.03 0.74
N ASP A 238 -3.22 -0.32 0.90
CA ASP A 238 -2.78 0.38 2.11
C ASP A 238 -3.79 1.40 2.60
N GLN A 239 -4.37 2.22 1.70
CA GLN A 239 -5.46 3.15 2.04
C GLN A 239 -6.63 2.42 2.69
N ARG A 240 -6.99 1.23 2.19
CA ARG A 240 -8.05 0.40 2.78
C ARG A 240 -7.63 -0.17 4.14
N VAL A 241 -6.39 -0.63 4.29
CA VAL A 241 -5.89 -1.11 5.59
C VAL A 241 -5.91 0.01 6.62
N TRP A 242 -5.39 1.19 6.28
CA TRP A 242 -5.42 2.38 7.13
C TRP A 242 -6.85 2.75 7.55
N ALA A 243 -7.79 2.74 6.60
CA ALA A 243 -9.21 2.92 6.90
C ALA A 243 -9.77 1.90 7.92
N CYS A 244 -9.33 0.65 7.81
CA CYS A 244 -9.76 -0.43 8.71
C CYS A 244 -9.08 -0.39 10.08
N VAL A 245 -7.87 0.15 10.16
CA VAL A 245 -7.23 0.47 11.45
C VAL A 245 -8.04 1.56 12.16
N GLY A 246 -8.47 2.58 11.40
CA GLY A 246 -9.36 3.63 11.87
C GLY A 246 -8.75 4.53 12.94
N ASN A 247 -9.57 5.39 13.53
CA ASN A 247 -9.10 6.47 14.43
C ASN A 247 -8.63 5.98 15.81
N SER A 248 -8.75 4.68 16.12
CA SER A 248 -8.37 4.13 17.42
C SER A 248 -6.86 3.91 17.55
N VAL A 249 -6.14 3.90 16.43
CA VAL A 249 -4.69 3.65 16.35
C VAL A 249 -4.10 4.51 15.24
N SER A 250 -3.37 5.56 15.60
CA SER A 250 -2.56 6.31 14.63
C SER A 250 -1.30 5.54 14.25
N ALA A 251 -0.82 5.77 13.03
CA ALA A 251 0.42 5.21 12.55
C ALA A 251 1.61 5.80 13.33
N ASN A 252 2.51 4.93 13.76
CA ASN A 252 3.80 5.31 14.31
C ASN A 252 4.75 5.47 13.13
N ARG A 253 4.98 6.71 12.73
CA ARG A 253 5.85 7.04 11.60
C ARG A 253 7.30 6.71 11.92
N GLU A 254 7.88 5.84 11.11
CA GLU A 254 9.28 5.45 11.20
C GLU A 254 10.00 5.76 9.87
N PRO A 255 10.98 6.68 9.86
CA PRO A 255 11.64 7.14 8.63
C PRO A 255 12.41 6.08 7.83
N GLY A 256 12.58 4.86 8.38
CA GLY A 256 13.31 3.78 7.72
C GLY A 256 12.46 2.93 6.77
N PHE A 257 11.16 3.19 6.64
CA PHE A 257 10.32 2.62 5.58
C PHE A 257 10.32 3.61 4.41
N HIS A 258 10.82 3.17 3.24
CA HIS A 258 11.03 4.02 2.07
C HIS A 258 10.18 3.58 0.88
N GLN A 259 9.33 4.48 0.38
CA GLN A 259 8.50 4.33 -0.83
C GLN A 259 9.09 5.15 -1.99
N GLU A 260 9.98 4.55 -2.77
CA GLU A 260 10.63 5.27 -3.86
C GLU A 260 9.77 5.23 -5.15
N GLU A 261 8.92 6.25 -5.34
CA GLU A 261 8.20 6.49 -6.60
C GLU A 261 9.11 7.29 -7.58
N GLY A 262 9.96 6.58 -8.33
CA GLY A 262 10.66 7.13 -9.49
C GLY A 262 12.00 7.85 -9.23
N SER A 263 13.10 7.13 -9.43
CA SER A 263 14.35 7.53 -10.14
C SER A 263 15.37 6.40 -9.94
N GLU A 264 16.19 6.10 -10.95
CA GLU A 264 17.25 5.10 -10.85
C GLU A 264 18.19 5.41 -9.66
N ARG A 265 18.00 4.70 -8.54
CA ARG A 265 18.90 4.73 -7.39
C ARG A 265 19.35 3.32 -7.10
N THR A 266 20.65 3.08 -7.14
CA THR A 266 21.22 1.76 -6.86
C THR A 266 21.43 1.60 -5.36
N VAL A 267 20.75 0.63 -4.76
CA VAL A 267 21.04 0.18 -3.39
C VAL A 267 22.09 -0.91 -3.47
N THR A 268 23.31 -0.62 -3.02
CA THR A 268 24.40 -1.59 -2.96
C THR A 268 24.71 -1.89 -1.51
N THR A 269 24.26 -3.03 -0.99
CA THR A 269 24.68 -3.50 0.34
C THR A 269 25.78 -4.55 0.18
N TYR A 270 27.03 -4.15 0.46
CA TYR A 270 28.13 -5.08 0.68
C TYR A 270 28.71 -4.84 2.08
N ARG A 271 28.86 -5.90 2.87
CA ARG A 271 29.71 -5.94 4.08
C ARG A 271 30.55 -7.21 3.92
N LYS A 272 31.88 -7.23 3.85
CA LYS A 272 32.94 -6.27 4.23
C LYS A 272 34.23 -6.65 3.48
N ALA A 273 35.01 -5.67 2.98
CA ALA A 273 36.48 -5.75 2.90
C ALA A 273 37.11 -4.36 2.68
N GLY A 274 37.70 -3.79 3.73
CA GLY A 274 38.75 -2.75 3.71
C GLY A 274 38.41 -1.39 3.07
N ASP A 275 38.21 -0.37 3.91
CA ASP A 275 38.55 1.06 3.71
C ASP A 275 38.75 1.62 2.29
N ARG A 276 37.82 1.40 1.37
CA ARG A 276 37.71 2.20 0.15
C ARG A 276 36.26 2.57 -0.12
N VAL A 277 35.96 3.82 0.23
CA VAL A 277 34.78 4.54 -0.25
C VAL A 277 34.80 4.47 -1.78
N MET A 278 33.90 3.70 -2.37
CA MET A 278 33.65 3.77 -3.80
C MET A 278 32.95 5.10 -4.09
N SER A 279 33.73 6.10 -4.51
CA SER A 279 33.21 7.33 -5.08
C SER A 279 32.62 7.01 -6.45
N ASN A 280 31.29 6.94 -6.53
CA ASN A 280 30.45 7.45 -7.63
C ASN A 280 28.98 7.14 -7.34
N GLY A 281 28.19 8.17 -7.05
CA GLY A 281 26.73 8.18 -7.24
C GLY A 281 25.82 7.46 -6.23
N CYS A 282 26.29 6.46 -5.48
CA CYS A 282 25.46 5.79 -4.47
C CYS A 282 25.52 6.55 -3.14
N ASN A 283 24.57 7.46 -2.84
CA ASN A 283 24.50 8.05 -1.50
C ASN A 283 23.08 8.49 -1.11
N LYS A 284 22.26 7.51 -0.71
CA LYS A 284 21.45 7.66 0.50
C LYS A 284 22.00 6.65 1.52
N ASP A 285 22.21 7.08 2.75
CA ASP A 285 22.64 6.20 3.83
C ASP A 285 21.45 5.31 4.26
N PHE A 286 21.39 4.10 3.72
CA PHE A 286 20.38 3.11 4.07
C PHE A 286 20.77 2.26 5.29
N ALA A 287 21.80 2.64 6.06
CA ALA A 287 22.21 1.90 7.25
C ALA A 287 21.06 1.72 8.27
N HIS A 288 20.09 2.64 8.26
CA HIS A 288 18.92 2.64 9.13
C HIS A 288 17.61 2.25 8.42
N ALA A 289 17.66 1.84 7.15
CA ALA A 289 16.49 1.38 6.42
C ALA A 289 15.94 0.10 7.05
N MET A 290 14.62 -0.01 7.12
CA MET A 290 13.89 -1.22 7.49
C MET A 290 13.28 -1.87 6.26
N ALA A 291 12.87 -1.08 5.27
CA ALA A 291 12.33 -1.55 4.01
C ALA A 291 12.49 -0.51 2.91
N ILE A 292 12.73 -0.99 1.69
CA ILE A 292 12.91 -0.18 0.49
C ILE A 292 12.10 -0.80 -0.63
N GLU A 293 11.29 0.00 -1.30
CA GLU A 293 10.55 -0.39 -2.51
C GLU A 293 11.39 -0.22 -3.79
N ASN A 294 11.02 -0.92 -4.86
CA ASN A 294 11.48 -0.69 -6.23
C ASN A 294 13.01 -0.80 -6.43
N VAL A 295 13.60 -1.84 -5.83
CA VAL A 295 15.03 -2.14 -5.97
C VAL A 295 15.31 -2.66 -7.39
N THR A 296 16.50 -2.40 -7.93
CA THR A 296 16.98 -3.08 -9.15
C THR A 296 18.11 -4.03 -8.80
N VAL A 297 17.94 -5.33 -9.09
CA VAL A 297 18.98 -6.34 -8.84
C VAL A 297 19.94 -6.42 -10.02
N LEU A 298 21.09 -5.77 -9.91
CA LEU A 298 22.14 -5.80 -10.95
C LEU A 298 22.91 -7.12 -10.98
N ALA A 299 23.01 -7.82 -9.85
CA ALA A 299 23.61 -9.14 -9.72
C ALA A 299 22.95 -9.92 -8.57
N PRO A 300 22.73 -11.25 -8.72
CA PRO A 300 22.18 -12.06 -7.65
C PRO A 300 23.16 -12.15 -6.47
N LYS A 301 22.60 -12.45 -5.28
CA LYS A 301 23.38 -12.70 -4.07
C LYS A 301 24.30 -13.92 -4.29
N MET A 302 25.60 -13.68 -4.22
CA MET A 302 26.64 -14.72 -4.33
C MET A 302 26.70 -15.54 -3.02
N GLU A 303 26.80 -16.86 -3.14
CA GLU A 303 26.82 -17.75 -1.98
C GLU A 303 28.14 -17.61 -1.20
N GLN A 304 28.13 -17.83 0.12
CA GLN A 304 29.35 -17.68 0.95
C GLN A 304 30.50 -18.59 0.46
N GLN A 305 30.19 -19.78 -0.05
CA GLN A 305 31.20 -20.68 -0.63
C GLN A 305 31.83 -20.14 -1.91
N GLU A 306 31.07 -19.42 -2.73
CA GLU A 306 31.58 -18.74 -3.92
C GLU A 306 32.45 -17.54 -3.51
N TRP A 307 32.04 -16.79 -2.48
CA TRP A 307 32.87 -15.71 -1.91
C TRP A 307 34.25 -16.22 -1.47
N ASP A 308 34.27 -17.33 -0.74
CA ASP A 308 35.52 -17.89 -0.22
C ASP A 308 36.47 -18.36 -1.35
N GLN A 309 35.94 -18.66 -2.54
CA GLN A 309 36.73 -19.04 -3.73
C GLN A 309 37.31 -17.86 -4.50
N VAL A 310 36.67 -16.69 -4.46
CA VAL A 310 37.12 -15.48 -5.17
C VAL A 310 37.98 -14.58 -4.27
N SER A 311 37.99 -14.85 -2.97
CA SER A 311 38.74 -14.09 -1.95
C SER A 311 40.19 -14.58 -1.73
N THR A 312 40.62 -15.60 -2.46
CA THR A 312 42.00 -16.13 -2.50
C THR A 312 42.76 -15.64 -3.72
#